data_AF-A0A9P5Z6M8-F1
#
_entry.id   AF-A0A9P5Z6M8-F1
#
_cell.length_a   1.000
_cell.length_b   1.000
_cell.length_c   1.000
_cell.angle_alpha   90.00
_cell.angle_beta   90.00
_cell.angle_gamma   90.00
#
_symmetry.space_group_name_H-M   'P 1'
#
loop_
_entity.id
_entity.type
_entity.pdbx_description
1 polymer ?
#
loop_
_entity_poly.entity_id
_entity_poly.type
_entity_poly.pdbx_seq_one_letter_code
_entity_poly.pdbx_strand_id
1 'polypeptide(L)'
;MHAVPLINHPCTLCSRPTSMWCSRCQSAWYCSPEHIHSDWPRHRKECIPTQSPASAYNVNMIATPPPAEPQYVTVNAILFSPEDERPKIITVDCRPSPKASQGMCPIPMLDAYFEGTPLSSLVLTEGLNGEPLRFPLHLWYAPQQLQKGSPVNRSIFHITSGAAEKAWCGPVVVLKFNGSRRQGYSDAGSNDLPALSAYFLSYK
;
A
#
# COMPACT_ATOMS: atom_id res chain seq x y z
N MET A 1 -12.65 4.19 26.42
CA MET A 1 -12.70 2.80 25.92
C MET A 1 -14.06 2.61 25.26
N HIS A 2 -14.15 2.81 23.96
CA HIS A 2 -15.43 2.69 23.25
C HIS A 2 -15.75 1.21 23.07
N ALA A 3 -16.80 0.75 23.75
CA ALA A 3 -17.34 -0.59 23.59
C ALA A 3 -17.90 -0.71 22.17
N VAL A 4 -17.21 -1.47 21.32
CA VAL A 4 -17.75 -1.91 20.04
C VAL A 4 -18.95 -2.81 20.36
N PRO A 5 -20.17 -2.53 19.89
CA PRO A 5 -21.28 -3.43 20.10
C PRO A 5 -20.97 -4.73 19.36
N LEU A 6 -20.85 -5.86 20.07
CA LEU A 6 -20.72 -7.17 19.44
C LEU A 6 -22.05 -7.50 18.76
N ILE A 7 -22.15 -7.21 17.47
CA ILE A 7 -23.23 -7.70 16.63
C ILE A 7 -23.03 -9.22 16.50
N ASN A 8 -23.74 -9.99 17.32
CA ASN A 8 -23.68 -11.45 17.31
C ASN A 8 -24.79 -11.99 16.41
N HIS A 9 -24.42 -12.73 15.38
CA HIS A 9 -25.35 -13.43 14.50
C HIS A 9 -25.46 -14.91 14.89
N PRO A 10 -26.62 -15.56 14.68
CA PRO A 10 -26.79 -16.97 15.00
C PRO A 10 -26.05 -17.85 13.97
N CYS A 11 -25.36 -18.88 14.46
CA CYS A 11 -24.75 -19.90 13.59
C CYS A 11 -25.82 -20.68 12.81
N THR A 12 -25.60 -20.87 11.51
CA THR A 12 -26.53 -21.57 10.61
C THR A 12 -26.82 -23.04 11.00
N LEU A 13 -25.91 -23.71 11.74
CA LEU A 13 -26.09 -25.12 12.12
C LEU A 13 -26.55 -25.34 13.56
N CYS A 14 -26.06 -24.55 14.52
CA CYS A 14 -26.32 -24.78 15.95
C CYS A 14 -26.99 -23.59 16.65
N SER A 15 -27.25 -22.50 15.92
CA SER A 15 -27.91 -21.27 16.39
C SER A 15 -27.21 -20.54 17.55
N ARG A 16 -25.99 -20.96 17.93
CA ARG A 16 -25.18 -20.25 18.92
C ARG A 16 -24.72 -18.89 18.36
N PRO A 17 -24.64 -17.84 19.21
CA PRO A 17 -24.16 -16.53 18.79
C PRO A 17 -22.71 -16.61 18.32
N THR A 18 -22.40 -15.97 17.20
CA THR A 18 -21.06 -15.92 16.63
C THR A 18 -20.83 -14.61 15.92
N SER A 19 -19.56 -14.21 15.88
CA SER A 19 -19.03 -13.13 15.06
C SER A 19 -18.20 -13.65 13.90
N MET A 20 -18.25 -14.94 13.57
CA MET A 20 -17.50 -15.53 12.47
C MET A 20 -18.44 -15.78 11.28
N TRP A 21 -18.05 -15.29 10.12
CA TRP A 21 -18.83 -15.34 8.88
C TRP A 21 -18.01 -15.94 7.73
N CYS A 22 -18.69 -16.38 6.68
CA CYS A 22 -18.03 -16.80 5.44
C CYS A 22 -17.31 -15.60 4.79
N SER A 23 -15.98 -15.65 4.69
CA SER A 23 -15.18 -14.55 4.13
C SER A 23 -15.50 -14.21 2.66
N ARG A 24 -16.13 -15.14 1.93
CA ARG A 24 -16.52 -14.97 0.53
C ARG A 24 -17.79 -14.14 0.37
N CYS A 25 -18.88 -14.53 1.01
CA CYS A 25 -20.19 -13.89 0.84
C CYS A 25 -20.59 -12.94 1.97
N GLN A 26 -19.93 -13.05 3.13
CA GLN A 26 -20.22 -12.31 4.37
C GLN A 26 -21.69 -12.40 4.85
N SER A 27 -22.48 -13.30 4.26
CA SER A 27 -23.93 -13.44 4.48
C SER A 27 -24.33 -14.73 5.24
N ALA A 28 -23.35 -15.58 5.59
CA ALA A 28 -23.57 -16.79 6.38
C ALA A 28 -22.62 -16.84 7.58
N TRP A 29 -23.14 -17.28 8.73
CA TRP A 29 -22.48 -17.19 10.04
C TRP A 29 -22.26 -18.58 10.65
N TYR A 30 -21.07 -18.84 11.17
CA TYR A 30 -20.69 -20.14 11.72
C TYR A 30 -19.84 -19.97 12.97
N CYS A 31 -20.17 -20.68 14.05
CA CYS A 31 -19.39 -20.59 15.28
C CYS A 31 -18.02 -21.30 15.22
N SER A 32 -17.77 -22.11 14.18
CA SER A 32 -16.50 -22.79 13.99
C SER A 32 -16.26 -23.23 12.52
N PRO A 33 -15.01 -23.53 12.13
CA PRO A 33 -14.66 -24.02 10.80
C PRO A 33 -15.34 -25.35 10.43
N GLU A 34 -15.59 -26.20 11.42
CA GLU A 34 -16.26 -27.49 11.21
C GLU A 34 -17.70 -27.28 10.71
N HIS A 35 -18.37 -26.26 11.22
CA HIS A 35 -19.74 -25.94 10.84
C HIS A 35 -19.85 -25.37 9.42
N ILE A 36 -18.89 -24.56 8.96
CA ILE A 36 -18.88 -24.11 7.55
C ILE A 36 -18.54 -25.26 6.60
N HIS A 37 -17.63 -26.16 6.96
CA HIS A 37 -17.31 -27.33 6.13
C HIS A 37 -18.49 -28.31 6.03
N SER A 38 -19.21 -28.53 7.14
CA SER A 38 -20.39 -29.38 7.15
C SER A 38 -21.53 -28.79 6.31
N ASP A 39 -21.75 -27.47 6.37
CA ASP A 39 -22.78 -26.80 5.58
C ASP A 39 -22.34 -26.51 4.12
N TRP A 40 -21.05 -26.67 3.80
CA TRP A 40 -20.48 -26.27 2.52
C TRP A 40 -21.21 -26.84 1.28
N PRO A 41 -21.65 -28.10 1.23
CA PRO A 41 -22.37 -28.64 0.07
C PRO A 41 -23.68 -27.90 -0.25
N ARG A 42 -24.37 -27.40 0.78
CA ARG A 42 -25.56 -26.54 0.65
C ARG A 42 -25.14 -25.11 0.37
N HIS A 43 -24.33 -24.54 1.26
CA HIS A 43 -23.93 -23.14 1.24
C HIS A 43 -23.26 -22.73 -0.08
N ARG A 44 -22.39 -23.56 -0.67
CA ARG A 44 -21.70 -23.25 -1.94
C ARG A 44 -22.62 -22.97 -3.11
N LYS A 45 -23.87 -23.48 -3.08
CA LYS A 45 -24.87 -23.27 -4.13
C LYS A 45 -25.45 -21.84 -4.08
N GLU A 46 -25.41 -21.22 -2.90
CA GLU A 46 -26.00 -19.91 -2.59
C GLU A 46 -24.93 -18.88 -2.15
N CYS A 47 -23.66 -19.30 -2.05
CA CYS A 47 -22.53 -18.46 -1.62
C CYS A 47 -22.14 -17.50 -2.74
N ILE A 48 -22.84 -16.37 -2.81
CA ILE A 48 -22.58 -15.28 -3.74
C ILE A 48 -21.53 -14.35 -3.11
N PRO A 49 -20.37 -14.12 -3.75
CA PRO A 49 -19.37 -13.20 -3.24
C PRO A 49 -19.98 -11.82 -2.97
N THR A 50 -19.71 -11.24 -1.79
CA THR A 50 -20.04 -9.84 -1.53
C THR A 50 -19.25 -9.01 -2.51
N GLN A 51 -19.94 -8.35 -3.44
CA GLN A 51 -19.35 -7.34 -4.29
C GLN A 51 -18.95 -6.18 -3.38
N SER A 52 -17.67 -6.12 -2.98
CA SER A 52 -16.99 -4.82 -2.85
C SER A 52 -17.28 -4.03 -4.14
N PRO A 53 -17.36 -2.69 -4.15
CA PRO A 53 -17.79 -1.89 -5.31
C PRO A 53 -16.78 -1.96 -6.49
N ALA A 54 -16.66 -3.14 -7.05
CA ALA A 54 -15.84 -3.60 -8.15
C ALA A 54 -16.43 -4.98 -8.50
N SER A 55 -17.29 -5.03 -9.53
CA SER A 55 -17.86 -6.22 -10.19
C SER A 55 -19.33 -6.58 -9.89
N ALA A 56 -20.27 -5.68 -10.21
CA ALA A 56 -21.35 -6.08 -11.12
C ALA A 56 -20.74 -5.93 -12.53
N TYR A 57 -20.81 -6.85 -13.49
CA TYR A 57 -21.99 -7.26 -14.25
C TYR A 57 -21.63 -8.56 -15.02
N ASN A 58 -22.55 -9.53 -15.02
CA ASN A 58 -22.59 -10.61 -16.02
C ASN A 58 -24.00 -10.59 -16.65
N VAL A 59 -24.10 -10.13 -17.89
CA VAL A 59 -25.17 -10.52 -18.82
C VAL A 59 -24.51 -10.79 -20.17
N ASN A 60 -24.80 -11.97 -20.72
CA ASN A 60 -24.36 -12.46 -22.02
C ASN A 60 -24.50 -11.43 -23.14
N MET A 61 -23.37 -11.00 -23.73
CA MET A 61 -23.30 -10.59 -25.14
C MET A 61 -21.90 -10.89 -25.67
N ILE A 62 -21.84 -11.44 -26.89
CA ILE A 62 -20.62 -11.60 -27.68
C ILE A 62 -20.21 -10.19 -28.11
N ALA A 63 -19.44 -9.51 -27.25
CA ALA A 63 -18.85 -8.22 -27.54
C ALA A 63 -17.34 -8.37 -27.40
N THR A 64 -16.63 -7.91 -28.43
CA THR A 64 -15.18 -7.73 -28.46
C THR A 64 -14.70 -7.28 -27.07
N PRO A 65 -13.72 -7.95 -26.43
CA PRO A 65 -13.27 -7.56 -25.11
C PRO A 65 -12.94 -6.07 -25.15
N PRO A 66 -13.47 -5.24 -24.23
CA PRO A 66 -13.04 -3.85 -24.13
C PRO A 66 -11.51 -3.85 -24.05
N PRO A 67 -10.83 -2.89 -24.69
CA PRO A 67 -9.38 -2.79 -24.61
C PRO A 67 -8.99 -2.95 -23.15
N ALA A 68 -8.14 -3.91 -22.83
CA ALA A 68 -7.80 -4.25 -21.46
C ALA A 68 -7.33 -2.97 -20.75
N GLU A 69 -8.23 -2.34 -19.99
CA GLU A 69 -7.90 -1.13 -19.26
C GLU A 69 -6.78 -1.51 -18.30
N PRO A 70 -5.65 -0.78 -18.31
CA PRO A 70 -4.56 -1.09 -17.41
C PRO A 70 -5.09 -1.08 -15.98
N GLN A 71 -4.97 -2.21 -15.27
CA GLN A 71 -5.39 -2.31 -13.88
C GLN A 71 -4.42 -1.50 -13.01
N TYR A 72 -4.74 -0.24 -12.77
CA TYR A 72 -3.98 0.59 -11.85
C TYR A 72 -4.19 0.13 -10.41
N VAL A 73 -3.12 0.18 -9.61
CA VAL A 73 -3.17 -0.03 -8.17
C VAL A 73 -2.89 1.30 -7.49
N THR A 74 -3.80 1.73 -6.64
CA THR A 74 -3.67 2.98 -5.89
C THR A 74 -3.19 2.69 -4.47
N VAL A 75 -2.15 3.39 -4.01
CA VAL A 75 -1.58 3.24 -2.65
C VAL A 75 -1.26 4.59 -2.03
N ASN A 76 -1.20 4.63 -0.71
CA ASN A 76 -0.66 5.77 0.02
C ASN A 76 0.88 5.76 0.04
N ALA A 77 1.47 6.92 -0.24
CA ALA A 77 2.91 7.18 -0.21
C ALA A 77 3.21 8.37 0.71
N ILE A 78 4.45 8.48 1.17
CA ILE A 78 4.92 9.62 1.96
C ILE A 78 5.67 10.58 1.04
N LEU A 79 5.21 11.82 0.96
CA LEU A 79 5.87 12.91 0.25
C LEU A 79 6.65 13.79 1.23
N PHE A 80 7.94 13.93 0.98
CA PHE A 80 8.78 14.97 1.55
C PHE A 80 8.92 16.09 0.51
N SER A 81 8.10 17.13 0.63
CA SER A 81 8.21 18.32 -0.23
C SER A 81 9.23 19.31 0.35
N PRO A 82 10.04 19.99 -0.48
CA PRO A 82 10.90 21.07 -0.01
C PRO A 82 10.16 22.29 0.53
N GLU A 83 8.89 22.45 0.16
CA GLU A 83 8.08 23.59 0.56
C GLU A 83 7.41 23.38 1.92
N ASP A 84 7.29 22.13 2.35
CA ASP A 84 6.56 21.73 3.56
C ASP A 84 7.51 21.40 4.71
N GLU A 85 7.13 21.76 5.94
CA GLU A 85 7.89 21.38 7.15
C GLU A 85 7.62 19.95 7.60
N ARG A 86 6.49 19.36 7.18
CA ARG A 86 6.06 18.03 7.60
C ARG A 86 5.84 17.12 6.40
N PRO A 87 6.12 15.81 6.51
CA PRO A 87 5.78 14.86 5.46
C PRO A 87 4.27 14.77 5.27
N LYS A 88 3.83 14.63 4.03
CA LYS A 88 2.41 14.46 3.67
C LYS A 88 2.15 13.03 3.22
N ILE A 89 0.96 12.51 3.54
CA ILE A 89 0.47 11.29 2.92
C ILE A 89 -0.24 11.69 1.62
N ILE A 90 0.20 11.11 0.51
CA ILE A 90 -0.34 11.34 -0.82
C ILE A 90 -0.82 10.02 -1.41
N THR A 91 -1.75 10.10 -2.34
CA THR A 91 -2.21 8.95 -3.12
C THR A 91 -1.40 8.85 -4.41
N VAL A 92 -0.88 7.66 -4.70
CA VAL A 92 -0.09 7.39 -5.91
C VAL A 92 -0.71 6.21 -6.65
N ASP A 93 -0.99 6.44 -7.93
CA ASP A 93 -1.38 5.38 -8.85
C ASP A 93 -0.15 4.67 -9.41
N CYS A 94 -0.24 3.34 -9.44
CA CYS A 94 0.80 2.46 -9.95
C CYS A 94 0.27 1.69 -11.14
N ARG A 95 0.92 1.82 -12.29
CA ARG A 95 0.56 1.06 -13.49
C ARG A 95 1.15 -0.36 -13.45
N PRO A 96 0.49 -1.34 -14.09
CA PRO A 96 1.06 -2.67 -14.27
C PRO A 96 2.43 -2.60 -14.95
N SER A 97 3.38 -3.42 -14.48
CA SER A 97 4.63 -3.61 -15.20
C SER A 97 4.34 -4.42 -16.49
N PRO A 98 4.90 -4.04 -17.65
CA PRO A 98 4.74 -4.82 -18.88
C PRO A 98 5.34 -6.25 -18.79
N LYS A 99 6.09 -6.53 -17.71
CA LYS A 99 6.61 -7.86 -17.36
C LYS A 99 5.91 -8.44 -16.12
N ALA A 100 4.65 -8.08 -15.87
CA ALA A 100 3.88 -8.51 -14.68
C ALA A 100 3.90 -10.04 -14.47
N SER A 101 3.98 -10.84 -15.55
CA SER A 101 4.09 -12.30 -15.50
C SER A 101 5.32 -12.83 -14.74
N GLN A 102 6.30 -11.98 -14.42
CA GLN A 102 7.51 -12.32 -13.65
C GLN A 102 7.45 -11.87 -12.18
N GLY A 103 6.31 -11.38 -11.69
CA GLY A 103 6.18 -10.94 -10.29
C GLY A 103 6.89 -9.62 -9.97
N MET A 104 7.07 -8.75 -10.98
CA MET A 104 7.69 -7.44 -10.80
C MET A 104 6.72 -6.43 -10.16
N CYS A 105 7.26 -5.58 -9.28
CA CYS A 105 6.50 -4.50 -8.64
C CYS A 105 5.88 -3.56 -9.68
N PRO A 106 4.64 -3.07 -9.46
CA PRO A 106 4.03 -2.08 -10.34
C PRO A 106 4.84 -0.77 -10.36
N ILE A 107 4.66 0.02 -11.42
CA ILE A 107 5.45 1.23 -11.68
C ILE A 107 4.66 2.44 -11.16
N PRO A 108 5.17 3.19 -10.16
CA PRO A 108 4.46 4.35 -9.62
C PRO A 108 4.48 5.52 -10.61
N MET A 109 3.37 6.24 -10.69
CA MET A 109 3.21 7.45 -11.51
C MET A 109 3.58 8.68 -10.67
N LEU A 110 4.78 9.21 -10.87
CA LEU A 110 5.36 10.25 -10.03
C LEU A 110 5.59 11.58 -10.74
N ASP A 111 5.24 11.68 -12.03
CA ASP A 111 5.53 12.87 -12.87
C ASP A 111 5.04 14.18 -12.24
N ALA A 112 3.86 14.16 -11.60
CA ALA A 112 3.26 15.31 -10.93
C ALA A 112 4.11 15.86 -9.76
N TYR A 113 5.00 15.07 -9.18
CA TYR A 113 5.83 15.46 -8.02
C TYR A 113 7.25 15.86 -8.41
N PHE A 114 7.66 15.60 -9.65
CA PHE A 114 9.05 15.81 -10.10
C PHE A 114 9.16 16.59 -11.41
N GLU A 115 8.04 17.10 -11.94
CA GLU A 115 7.99 17.95 -13.13
C GLU A 115 8.70 17.34 -14.36
N GLY A 116 8.62 16.01 -14.51
CA GLY A 116 9.28 15.27 -15.58
C GLY A 116 10.81 15.14 -15.43
N THR A 117 11.37 15.51 -14.28
CA THR A 117 12.80 15.34 -13.99
C THR A 117 13.15 13.84 -13.92
N PRO A 118 14.29 13.40 -14.51
CA PRO A 118 14.72 12.00 -14.42
C PRO A 118 14.88 11.53 -12.97
N LEU A 119 14.19 10.44 -12.65
CA LEU A 119 14.19 9.86 -11.31
C LEU A 119 15.23 8.75 -11.15
N SER A 120 15.78 8.68 -9.95
CA SER A 120 16.47 7.52 -9.41
C SER A 120 15.66 6.97 -8.24
N SER A 121 15.96 5.73 -7.88
CA SER A 121 15.32 5.08 -6.75
C SER A 121 16.34 4.29 -5.92
N LEU A 122 16.00 4.08 -4.66
CA LEU A 122 16.72 3.19 -3.76
C LEU A 122 15.73 2.45 -2.87
N VAL A 123 16.11 1.23 -2.45
CA VAL A 123 15.30 0.41 -1.56
C VAL A 123 15.94 0.38 -0.18
N LEU A 124 15.26 0.95 0.80
CA LEU A 124 15.62 0.84 2.20
C LEU A 124 15.12 -0.51 2.74
N THR A 125 16.05 -1.39 3.07
CA THR A 125 15.76 -2.73 3.62
C THR A 125 15.99 -2.82 5.12
N GLU A 126 16.61 -1.80 5.71
CA GLU A 126 17.00 -1.77 7.12
C GLU A 126 16.36 -0.55 7.79
N GLY A 127 15.96 -0.73 9.05
CA GLY A 127 15.39 0.30 9.89
C GLY A 127 16.38 0.84 10.90
N LEU A 128 15.88 1.17 12.09
CA LEU A 128 16.71 1.60 13.21
C LEU A 128 17.70 0.50 13.62
N ASN A 129 18.94 0.87 13.91
CA ASN A 129 20.02 -0.02 14.35
C ASN A 129 20.38 -1.15 13.37
N GLY A 130 20.02 -1.04 12.09
CA GLY A 130 20.32 -2.06 11.08
C GLY A 130 19.34 -3.25 11.06
N GLU A 131 18.25 -3.19 11.83
CA GLU A 131 17.25 -4.26 11.84
C GLU A 131 16.51 -4.36 10.49
N PRO A 132 16.31 -5.57 9.93
CA PRO A 132 15.65 -5.72 8.63
C PRO A 132 14.18 -5.29 8.70
N LEU A 133 13.76 -4.47 7.73
CA LEU A 133 12.37 -4.05 7.58
C LEU A 133 11.53 -5.21 7.06
N ARG A 134 10.46 -5.54 7.79
CA ARG A 134 9.42 -6.48 7.33
C ARG A 134 8.80 -6.06 5.99
N PHE A 135 8.68 -4.74 5.81
CA PHE A 135 8.14 -4.08 4.63
C PHE A 135 9.15 -3.03 4.17
N PRO A 136 10.07 -3.38 3.23
CA PRO A 136 11.07 -2.42 2.75
C PRO A 136 10.41 -1.15 2.17
N LEU A 137 11.13 -0.04 2.20
CA LEU A 137 10.66 1.25 1.68
C LEU A 137 11.38 1.58 0.36
N HIS A 138 10.62 2.04 -0.63
CA HIS A 138 11.12 2.41 -1.95
C HIS A 138 11.11 3.92 -2.09
N LEU A 139 12.30 4.53 -2.02
CA LEU A 139 12.46 5.97 -2.12
C LEU A 139 12.72 6.35 -3.57
N TRP A 140 12.04 7.38 -4.04
CA TRP A 140 12.20 8.00 -5.35
C TRP A 140 12.63 9.45 -5.18
N TYR A 141 13.63 9.85 -5.96
CA TYR A 141 14.23 11.18 -5.89
C TYR A 141 14.85 11.55 -7.24
N ALA A 142 15.10 12.83 -7.48
CA ALA A 142 15.81 13.32 -8.67
C ALA A 142 17.30 13.59 -8.34
N PRO A 143 18.26 12.80 -8.84
CA PRO A 143 19.69 12.99 -8.52
C PRO A 143 20.24 14.36 -8.92
N GLN A 144 19.68 14.95 -9.98
CA GLN A 144 20.07 16.27 -10.47
C GLN A 144 19.74 17.37 -9.45
N GLN A 145 18.61 17.24 -8.76
CA GLN A 145 18.19 18.18 -7.72
C GLN A 145 18.94 17.97 -6.40
N LEU A 146 19.45 16.75 -6.15
CA LEU A 146 20.28 16.47 -4.98
C LEU A 146 21.65 17.17 -5.01
N GLN A 147 22.16 17.53 -6.20
CA GLN A 147 23.54 17.99 -6.41
C GLN A 147 23.69 19.49 -6.71
N LYS A 148 22.64 20.21 -7.13
CA LYS A 148 22.74 21.62 -7.56
C LYS A 148 21.53 22.44 -7.14
N GLY A 149 21.78 23.58 -6.46
CA GLY A 149 20.95 24.80 -6.42
C GLY A 149 19.48 24.67 -6.03
N SER A 150 19.01 23.45 -5.74
CA SER A 150 17.63 23.14 -5.43
C SER A 150 17.36 23.41 -3.95
N PRO A 151 16.14 23.80 -3.58
CA PRO A 151 15.81 24.07 -2.18
C PRO A 151 16.06 22.81 -1.34
N VAL A 152 16.66 23.03 -0.16
CA VAL A 152 16.80 22.00 0.87
C VAL A 152 15.41 21.50 1.23
N ASN A 153 15.27 20.18 1.31
CA ASN A 153 14.03 19.55 1.65
C ASN A 153 13.70 19.83 3.13
N ARG A 154 12.83 20.82 3.38
CA ARG A 154 12.46 21.27 4.73
C ARG A 154 11.83 20.16 5.56
N SER A 155 11.05 19.28 4.92
CA SER A 155 10.42 18.14 5.58
C SER A 155 11.47 17.15 6.10
N ILE A 156 12.49 16.82 5.29
CA ILE A 156 13.62 15.97 5.72
C ILE A 156 14.45 16.67 6.79
N PHE A 157 14.74 17.96 6.60
CA PHE A 157 15.47 18.76 7.59
C PHE A 157 14.76 18.74 8.96
N HIS A 158 13.43 18.89 8.97
CA HIS A 158 12.62 18.88 10.19
C HIS A 158 12.61 17.49 10.86
N ILE A 159 12.37 16.40 10.12
CA ILE A 159 12.32 15.05 10.73
C ILE A 159 13.70 14.53 11.21
N THR A 160 14.78 15.17 10.76
CA THR A 160 16.16 14.91 11.22
C THR A 160 16.63 15.95 12.23
N SER A 161 15.80 16.94 12.59
CA SER A 161 16.17 18.08 13.44
C SER A 161 17.44 18.80 12.98
N GLY A 162 17.67 18.83 11.67
CA GLY A 162 18.88 19.41 11.05
C GLY A 162 20.18 18.63 11.30
N ALA A 163 20.12 17.42 11.86
CA ALA A 163 21.30 16.62 12.20
C ALA A 163 21.81 15.72 11.05
N ALA A 164 21.15 15.72 9.88
CA ALA A 164 21.63 14.99 8.72
C ALA A 164 22.95 15.60 8.20
N GLU A 165 23.98 14.76 8.03
CA GLU A 165 25.32 15.20 7.58
C GLU A 165 25.26 15.87 6.20
N LYS A 166 24.40 15.35 5.32
CA LYS A 166 24.16 15.88 3.98
C LYS A 166 22.75 16.42 3.83
N ALA A 167 22.66 17.65 3.34
CA ALA A 167 21.39 18.25 2.97
C ALA A 167 20.75 17.47 1.81
N TRP A 168 19.55 16.95 2.04
CA TRP A 168 18.70 16.44 0.98
C TRP A 168 18.02 17.61 0.28
N CYS A 169 18.12 17.66 -1.04
CA CYS A 169 17.52 18.71 -1.86
C CYS A 169 16.51 18.12 -2.85
N GLY A 170 15.46 18.88 -3.13
CA GLY A 170 14.35 18.44 -3.98
C GLY A 170 13.35 17.49 -3.29
N PRO A 171 12.24 17.18 -3.97
CA PRO A 171 11.20 16.29 -3.44
C PRO A 171 11.70 14.85 -3.31
N VAL A 172 11.14 14.13 -2.33
CA VAL A 172 11.34 12.69 -2.16
C VAL A 172 9.98 12.04 -1.93
N VAL A 173 9.68 11.00 -2.72
CA VAL A 173 8.46 10.19 -2.57
C VAL A 173 8.83 8.79 -2.09
N VAL A 174 8.15 8.31 -1.06
CA VAL A 174 8.42 7.00 -0.46
C VAL A 174 7.19 6.11 -0.55
N LEU A 175 7.35 4.96 -1.21
CA LEU A 175 6.36 3.89 -1.24
C LEU A 175 6.78 2.75 -0.32
N LYS A 176 5.81 1.97 0.16
CA LYS A 176 6.06 0.80 1.01
C LYS A 176 5.76 -0.49 0.28
N PHE A 177 6.70 -1.42 0.24
CA PHE A 177 6.45 -2.71 -0.38
C PHE A 177 5.50 -3.58 0.46
N ASN A 178 4.66 -4.36 -0.21
CA ASN A 178 3.82 -5.40 0.38
C ASN A 178 4.66 -6.67 0.68
N GLY A 179 5.65 -6.51 1.56
CA GLY A 179 6.52 -7.57 2.07
C GLY A 179 7.90 -7.62 1.42
N SER A 180 8.77 -8.47 1.97
CA SER A 180 10.18 -8.60 1.58
C SER A 180 10.41 -9.02 0.12
N ARG A 181 9.42 -9.66 -0.53
CA ARG A 181 9.48 -10.05 -1.94
C ARG A 181 9.33 -8.88 -2.92
N ARG A 182 8.88 -7.70 -2.45
CA ARG A 182 8.82 -6.46 -3.24
C ARG A 182 8.00 -6.57 -4.54
N GLN A 183 6.95 -7.40 -4.55
CA GLN A 183 6.13 -7.67 -5.74
C GLN A 183 4.91 -6.74 -5.87
N GLY A 184 4.69 -5.88 -4.87
CA GLY A 184 3.57 -4.94 -4.82
C GLY A 184 3.85 -3.85 -3.79
N TYR A 185 3.00 -2.83 -3.80
CA TYR A 185 3.00 -1.81 -2.75
C TYR A 185 1.82 -2.01 -1.80
N SER A 186 1.97 -1.44 -0.62
CA SER A 186 0.94 -1.26 0.40
C SER A 186 1.01 0.17 0.91
N ASP A 187 0.03 0.59 1.71
CA ASP A 187 0.00 1.94 2.25
C ASP A 187 1.20 2.25 3.16
N ALA A 188 1.95 3.29 2.80
CA ALA A 188 2.94 3.92 3.66
C ALA A 188 2.26 4.92 4.61
N GLY A 189 2.82 5.10 5.81
CA GLY A 189 2.25 5.98 6.82
C GLY A 189 3.28 6.48 7.84
N SER A 190 2.80 7.18 8.86
CA SER A 190 3.65 7.79 9.90
C SER A 190 4.53 6.79 10.65
N ASN A 191 4.13 5.51 10.71
CA ASN A 191 4.90 4.44 11.34
C ASN A 191 6.21 4.11 10.60
N ASP A 192 6.33 4.54 9.34
CA ASP A 192 7.52 4.32 8.51
C ASP A 192 8.55 5.46 8.66
N LEU A 193 8.17 6.59 9.29
CA LEU A 193 9.03 7.77 9.49
C LEU A 193 10.29 7.52 10.33
N PRO A 194 10.28 6.71 11.41
CA PRO A 194 11.50 6.47 12.19
C PRO A 194 12.62 5.81 11.36
N ALA A 195 12.27 4.86 10.49
CA ALA A 195 13.24 4.22 9.59
C ALA A 195 13.78 5.21 8.55
N LEU A 196 12.91 6.08 8.01
CA LEU A 196 13.32 7.12 7.06
C LEU A 196 14.22 8.17 7.70
N SER A 197 13.89 8.62 8.91
CA SER A 197 14.73 9.56 9.66
C SER A 197 16.13 8.96 9.91
N ALA A 198 16.19 7.70 10.35
CA ALA A 198 17.47 6.99 10.53
C ALA A 198 18.28 6.91 9.23
N TYR A 199 17.63 6.59 8.12
CA TYR A 199 18.27 6.57 6.81
C TYR A 199 18.87 7.93 6.44
N PHE A 200 18.08 9.00 6.53
CA PHE A 200 18.54 10.35 6.18
C PHE A 200 19.67 10.85 7.07
N LEU A 201 19.66 10.49 8.36
CA LEU A 201 20.76 10.80 9.29
C LEU A 201 22.07 10.07 8.92
N SER A 202 21.97 8.86 8.39
CA SER A 202 23.14 8.04 8.04
C SER A 202 23.70 8.28 6.62
N TYR A 203 22.96 9.01 5.79
CA TYR A 203 23.29 9.23 4.38
C TYR A 203 24.43 10.24 4.20
N LYS A 204 25.43 9.86 3.38
CA LYS A 204 26.64 10.64 3.09
C LYS A 204 26.71 11.10 1.62
#